data_AF-A0AB73KFF5-F1
#
_entry.id   AF-A0AB73KFF5-F1
#
_cell.length_a   1.000
_cell.length_b   1.000
_cell.length_c   1.000
_cell.angle_alpha   90.00
_cell.angle_beta   90.00
_cell.angle_gamma   90.00
#
_symmetry.space_group_name_H-M   'P 1'
#
loop_
_entity.id
_entity.type
_entity.pdbx_description
1 polymer ?
#
loop_
_entity_poly.entity_id
_entity_poly.type
_entity_poly.pdbx_seq_one_letter_code
_entity_poly.pdbx_strand_id
1 'polypeptide(L)'
;MCVPDRCVPGRNAGGCNVVQLRGLCFWGVRTAWHTEDDGEFFCPACGGDRAYHRRSGTRRLTVLNVPLLTRGPAGVVIECSGCHGHFGAETLDHPTTARFSAMLRDAVHTVALAVLTAGGATGRPAREEAVRAVRAAGFADCTEDQLLGLLAAIVADAGRFPGAADALGPDSFADALDGCGSWLSIELHEALEPLSAHLAPQGRERILLQGARIALADGPYLPAEREALVAVGRCLSLPAGDTDRLLAEAAGAPS
;
A
#
# COMPACT_ATOMS: atom_id res chain seq x y z
N MET A 1 24.95 -20.59 35.93
CA MET A 1 23.66 -20.75 35.21
C MET A 1 23.83 -20.13 33.83
N CYS A 2 24.00 -20.95 32.80
CA CYS A 2 24.03 -20.45 31.42
C CYS A 2 22.60 -20.15 31.02
N VAL A 3 22.22 -18.88 31.03
CA VAL A 3 20.95 -18.44 30.47
C VAL A 3 21.06 -18.63 28.96
N PRO A 4 20.26 -19.51 28.33
CA PRO A 4 20.17 -19.54 26.89
C PRO A 4 19.62 -18.18 26.46
N ASP A 5 20.30 -17.51 25.52
CA ASP A 5 19.72 -16.37 24.82
C ASP A 5 18.32 -16.80 24.36
N ARG A 6 17.31 -16.00 24.72
CA ARG A 6 15.89 -16.30 24.48
C ARG A 6 15.73 -16.81 23.05
N CYS A 7 15.50 -18.13 22.90
CA CYS A 7 14.98 -18.71 21.68
C CYS A 7 13.66 -18.00 21.40
N VAL A 8 13.62 -17.21 20.32
CA VAL A 8 12.39 -16.59 19.83
C VAL A 8 11.45 -17.72 19.39
N PRO A 9 10.22 -17.81 19.93
CA PRO A 9 9.25 -18.80 19.51
C PRO A 9 8.63 -18.34 18.19
N GLY A 10 8.99 -19.00 17.08
CA GLY A 10 8.35 -18.76 15.78
C GLY A 10 9.25 -19.05 14.58
N ARG A 11 9.30 -20.32 14.16
CA ARG A 11 9.81 -20.82 12.85
C ARG A 11 11.29 -20.56 12.52
N ASN A 12 12.17 -21.29 13.18
CA ASN A 12 12.93 -22.40 12.59
C ASN A 12 13.77 -23.02 13.69
N ALA A 13 13.56 -24.31 13.93
CA ALA A 13 14.23 -25.10 14.95
C ALA A 13 15.73 -25.27 14.63
N GLY A 14 16.54 -24.25 14.88
CA GLY A 14 17.98 -24.35 14.96
C GLY A 14 18.36 -24.78 16.38
N GLY A 15 18.36 -26.09 16.63
CA GLY A 15 18.63 -26.67 17.95
C GLY A 15 19.85 -26.04 18.63
N CYS A 16 19.63 -25.56 19.86
CA CYS A 16 20.68 -25.16 20.77
C CYS A 16 21.39 -26.43 21.27
N ASN A 17 22.36 -26.93 20.51
CA ASN A 17 23.20 -28.05 20.95
C ASN A 17 24.22 -27.54 21.97
N VAL A 18 23.85 -27.60 23.25
CA VAL A 18 24.74 -27.34 24.39
C VAL A 18 25.14 -28.68 24.97
N VAL A 19 26.44 -29.02 24.91
CA VAL A 19 26.96 -30.20 25.60
C VAL A 19 27.38 -29.77 27.01
N GLN A 20 26.64 -30.22 28.03
CA GLN A 20 26.98 -30.00 29.43
C GLN A 20 27.74 -31.20 30.01
N LEU A 21 28.90 -30.95 30.59
CA LEU A 21 29.64 -31.91 31.41
C LEU A 21 29.91 -31.27 32.77
N ARG A 22 29.36 -31.85 33.84
CA ARG A 22 29.59 -31.45 35.25
C ARG A 22 29.33 -29.96 35.55
N GLY A 23 28.23 -29.40 35.03
CA GLY A 23 27.76 -28.05 35.40
C GLY A 23 28.49 -26.87 34.75
N LEU A 24 29.55 -27.11 33.96
CA LEU A 24 30.19 -26.09 33.11
C LEU A 24 29.77 -26.28 31.64
N CYS A 25 29.26 -25.22 31.01
CA CYS A 25 29.10 -25.19 29.54
C CYS A 25 30.48 -25.01 28.90
N PHE A 26 31.08 -26.11 28.44
CA PHE A 26 32.38 -26.06 27.77
C PHE A 26 32.27 -25.52 26.34
N TRP A 27 31.18 -25.83 25.63
CA TRP A 27 30.97 -25.44 24.23
C TRP A 27 29.50 -25.04 23.98
N GLY A 28 29.29 -23.90 23.33
CA GLY A 28 27.99 -23.43 22.81
C GLY A 28 28.10 -22.63 21.51
N VAL A 29 26.97 -22.17 20.98
CA VAL A 29 26.90 -21.25 19.83
C VAL A 29 26.25 -19.96 20.30
N ARG A 30 26.89 -18.82 20.02
CA ARG A 30 26.34 -17.49 20.27
C ARG A 30 26.24 -16.70 18.98
N THR A 31 25.23 -15.84 18.88
CA THR A 31 25.10 -14.92 17.75
C THR A 31 25.62 -13.55 18.16
N ALA A 32 26.61 -13.02 17.44
CA ALA A 32 27.00 -11.63 17.55
C ALA A 32 26.17 -10.82 16.56
N TRP A 33 25.43 -9.82 17.06
CA TRP A 33 24.55 -8.96 16.27
C TRP A 33 25.24 -7.63 15.96
N HIS A 34 25.06 -7.14 14.73
CA HIS A 34 25.50 -5.83 14.29
C HIS A 34 24.32 -5.07 13.70
N THR A 35 24.08 -3.83 14.14
CA THR A 35 23.04 -2.97 13.55
C THR A 35 23.56 -2.39 12.24
N GLU A 36 22.85 -2.65 11.16
CA GLU A 36 23.17 -2.15 9.81
C GLU A 36 22.40 -0.87 9.49
N ASP A 37 21.13 -0.82 9.90
CA ASP A 37 20.19 0.23 9.51
C ASP A 37 19.10 0.40 10.59
N ASP A 38 18.39 1.52 10.55
CA ASP A 38 17.25 1.80 11.42
C ASP A 38 16.14 2.53 10.66
N GLY A 39 14.91 2.41 11.15
CA GLY A 39 13.73 2.99 10.51
C GLY A 39 12.47 2.76 11.32
N GLU A 40 11.30 2.95 10.71
CA GLU A 40 10.00 2.72 11.35
C GLU A 40 9.27 1.51 10.76
N PHE A 41 8.59 0.75 11.62
CA PHE A 41 7.74 -0.38 11.22
C PHE A 41 6.55 -0.53 12.17
N PHE A 42 5.53 -1.27 11.75
CA PHE A 42 4.45 -1.64 12.63
C PHE A 42 4.84 -2.88 13.47
N CYS A 43 5.04 -2.70 14.77
CA CYS A 43 5.45 -3.79 15.64
C CYS A 43 4.24 -4.65 16.04
N PRO A 44 4.20 -5.95 15.69
CA PRO A 44 3.06 -6.82 16.01
C PRO A 44 2.95 -7.13 17.52
N ALA A 45 4.04 -7.01 18.27
CA ALA A 45 4.03 -7.20 19.73
C ALA A 45 3.59 -5.94 20.49
N CYS A 46 3.92 -4.74 19.97
CA CYS A 46 3.49 -3.48 20.58
C CYS A 46 2.11 -3.02 20.08
N GLY A 47 1.67 -3.49 18.92
CA GLY A 47 0.43 -3.07 18.27
C GLY A 47 0.48 -1.64 17.72
N GLY A 48 1.64 -1.19 17.21
CA GLY A 48 1.77 0.16 16.68
C GLY A 48 3.14 0.46 16.08
N ASP A 49 3.22 1.64 15.46
CA ASP A 49 4.44 2.13 14.79
C ASP A 49 5.56 2.34 15.80
N ARG A 50 6.73 1.74 15.54
CA ARG A 50 7.91 1.82 16.39
C ARG A 50 9.15 1.95 15.53
N ALA A 51 10.21 2.52 16.11
CA ALA A 51 11.52 2.44 15.49
C ALA A 51 12.07 1.01 15.59
N TYR A 52 12.82 0.59 14.58
CA TYR A 52 13.52 -0.69 14.56
C TYR A 52 15.00 -0.53 14.28
N HIS A 53 15.77 -1.55 14.63
CA HIS A 53 17.15 -1.75 14.20
C HIS A 53 17.24 -3.00 13.32
N ARG A 54 17.68 -2.87 12.08
CA ARG A 54 18.01 -4.00 11.21
C ARG A 54 19.35 -4.55 11.68
N ARG A 55 19.34 -5.79 12.16
CA ARG A 55 20.52 -6.45 12.70
C ARG A 55 20.89 -7.67 11.88
N SER A 56 22.14 -7.75 11.44
CA SER A 56 22.70 -8.98 10.89
C SER A 56 23.46 -9.74 11.97
N GLY A 57 23.24 -11.04 12.04
CA GLY A 57 23.88 -11.90 13.04
C GLY A 57 24.97 -12.77 12.42
N THR A 58 26.07 -12.98 13.14
CA THR A 58 27.04 -14.04 12.82
C THR A 58 27.08 -15.06 13.94
N ARG A 59 26.85 -16.34 13.61
CA ARG A 59 26.93 -17.44 14.58
C ARG A 59 28.39 -17.73 14.85
N ARG A 60 28.79 -17.70 16.11
CA ARG A 60 30.14 -18.03 16.56
C ARG A 60 30.09 -19.19 17.52
N LEU A 61 31.01 -20.11 17.31
CA LEU A 61 31.32 -21.18 18.22
C LEU A 61 32.02 -20.59 19.45
N THR A 62 31.48 -20.81 20.63
CA THR A 62 32.08 -20.32 21.87
C THR A 62 32.54 -21.47 22.75
N VAL A 63 33.78 -21.42 23.22
CA VAL A 63 34.31 -22.31 24.26
C VAL A 63 34.61 -21.47 25.49
N LEU A 64 34.07 -21.85 26.65
CA LEU A 64 34.19 -21.06 27.89
C LEU A 64 33.83 -19.55 27.70
N ASN A 65 32.79 -19.26 26.91
CA ASN A 65 32.36 -17.91 26.50
C ASN A 65 33.31 -17.14 25.56
N VAL A 66 34.42 -17.72 25.11
CA VAL A 66 35.32 -17.11 24.13
C VAL A 66 34.91 -17.52 22.71
N PRO A 67 34.60 -16.57 21.80
CA PRO A 67 34.21 -16.88 20.42
C PRO A 67 35.44 -17.28 19.59
N LEU A 68 35.50 -18.55 19.16
CA LEU A 68 36.68 -19.13 18.49
C LEU A 68 36.50 -19.29 16.98
N LEU A 69 35.33 -19.77 16.52
CA LEU A 69 35.11 -20.09 15.10
C LEU A 69 33.81 -19.50 14.60
N THR A 70 33.80 -18.93 13.40
CA THR A 70 32.58 -18.50 12.71
C THR A 70 31.87 -19.73 12.15
N ARG A 71 30.56 -19.84 12.42
CA ARG A 71 29.69 -20.94 11.99
C ARG A 71 28.68 -20.49 10.92
N GLY A 72 28.91 -19.33 10.31
CA GLY A 72 28.06 -18.74 9.26
C GLY A 72 27.09 -17.67 9.78
N PRO A 73 26.36 -17.00 8.85
CA PRO A 73 25.40 -15.95 9.19
C PRO A 73 24.17 -16.53 9.91
N ALA A 74 23.62 -15.76 10.85
CA ALA A 74 22.38 -16.08 11.56
C ALA A 74 21.13 -15.56 10.84
N GLY A 75 21.30 -14.75 9.79
CA GLY A 75 20.23 -14.05 9.08
C GLY A 75 20.12 -12.58 9.51
N VAL A 76 19.26 -11.84 8.80
CA VAL A 76 18.86 -10.47 9.14
C VAL A 76 17.60 -10.53 9.99
N VAL A 77 17.59 -9.79 11.10
CA VAL A 77 16.42 -9.64 11.98
C VAL A 77 16.11 -8.17 12.19
N ILE A 78 14.84 -7.87 12.42
CA ILE A 78 14.34 -6.55 12.76
C ILE A 78 14.10 -6.53 14.27
N GLU A 79 14.87 -5.72 14.99
CA GLU A 79 14.67 -5.54 16.44
C GLU A 79 13.86 -4.29 16.73
N CYS A 80 12.75 -4.43 17.45
CA CYS A 80 11.97 -3.29 17.91
C CYS A 80 12.69 -2.53 19.02
N SER A 81 12.82 -1.21 18.89
CA SER A 81 13.43 -0.36 19.94
C SER A 81 12.62 -0.29 21.23
N GLY A 82 11.31 -0.56 21.17
CA GLY A 82 10.40 -0.48 22.32
C GLY A 82 10.29 -1.78 23.12
N CYS A 83 9.99 -2.90 22.46
CA CYS A 83 9.82 -4.20 23.15
C CYS A 83 11.06 -5.10 23.08
N HIS A 84 12.09 -4.73 22.31
CA HIS A 84 13.29 -5.54 22.04
C HIS A 84 12.99 -6.93 21.47
N GLY A 85 11.81 -7.10 20.87
CA GLY A 85 11.46 -8.31 20.13
C GLY A 85 12.20 -8.36 18.80
N HIS A 86 12.63 -9.56 18.40
CA HIS A 86 13.20 -9.82 17.07
C HIS A 86 12.12 -10.37 16.14
N PHE A 87 12.05 -9.80 14.95
CA PHE A 87 11.11 -10.16 13.90
C PHE A 87 11.87 -10.44 12.61
N GLY A 88 11.27 -11.20 11.70
CA GLY A 88 11.83 -11.39 10.36
C GLY A 88 11.67 -10.14 9.50
N ALA A 89 12.43 -10.06 8.41
CA ALA A 89 12.42 -8.92 7.50
C ALA A 89 11.05 -8.73 6.81
N GLU A 90 10.25 -9.79 6.68
CA GLU A 90 8.88 -9.76 6.17
C GLU A 90 7.94 -8.86 6.99
N THR A 91 8.30 -8.51 8.22
CA THR A 91 7.50 -7.56 9.01
C THR A 91 7.56 -6.12 8.47
N LEU A 92 8.55 -5.81 7.62
CA LEU A 92 8.64 -4.53 6.92
C LEU A 92 7.67 -4.43 5.74
N ASP A 93 7.11 -5.54 5.27
CA ASP A 93 6.10 -5.54 4.21
C ASP A 93 4.73 -5.04 4.72
N HIS A 94 4.54 -5.00 6.05
CA HIS A 94 3.36 -4.38 6.63
C HIS A 94 3.57 -2.86 6.76
N PRO A 95 2.71 -2.03 6.14
CA PRO A 95 2.87 -0.58 6.21
C PRO A 95 2.67 -0.09 7.64
N THR A 96 3.42 0.95 8.01
CA THR A 96 3.14 1.72 9.22
C THR A 96 1.78 2.40 9.12
N THR A 97 1.21 2.80 10.24
CA THR A 97 -0.06 3.55 10.30
C THR A 97 0.03 4.83 9.47
N ALA A 98 1.17 5.54 9.55
CA ALA A 98 1.43 6.74 8.75
C ALA A 98 1.48 6.43 7.24
N ARG A 99 2.24 5.40 6.84
CA ARG A 99 2.34 4.99 5.43
C ARG A 99 1.00 4.51 4.88
N PHE A 100 0.27 3.69 5.64
CA PHE A 100 -1.05 3.20 5.25
C PHE A 100 -2.05 4.36 5.08
N SER A 101 -2.03 5.35 5.98
CA SER A 101 -2.86 6.55 5.85
C SER A 101 -2.51 7.37 4.61
N ALA A 102 -1.22 7.45 4.25
CA ALA A 102 -0.79 8.12 3.02
C ALA A 102 -1.26 7.36 1.76
N MET A 103 -1.15 6.03 1.75
CA MET A 103 -1.65 5.19 0.65
C MET A 103 -3.18 5.33 0.48
N LEU A 104 -3.94 5.39 1.57
CA LEU A 104 -5.39 5.62 1.52
C LEU A 104 -5.75 6.99 0.92
N ARG A 105 -5.02 8.02 1.32
CA ARG A 105 -5.18 9.37 0.78
C ARG A 105 -4.93 9.37 -0.72
N ASP A 106 -3.80 8.81 -1.13
CA ASP A 106 -3.38 8.72 -2.52
C ASP A 106 -4.41 7.96 -3.37
N ALA A 107 -4.87 6.80 -2.90
CA ALA A 107 -5.92 6.02 -3.54
C ALA A 107 -7.21 6.81 -3.76
N VAL A 108 -7.71 7.52 -2.75
CA VAL A 108 -8.93 8.34 -2.89
C VAL A 108 -8.72 9.46 -3.91
N HIS A 109 -7.55 10.11 -3.87
CA HIS A 109 -7.21 11.19 -4.78
C HIS A 109 -7.15 10.70 -6.24
N THR A 110 -6.46 9.58 -6.49
CA THR A 110 -6.34 8.98 -7.82
C THR A 110 -7.69 8.47 -8.35
N VAL A 111 -8.53 7.89 -7.50
CA VAL A 111 -9.90 7.50 -7.88
C VAL A 111 -10.75 8.72 -8.25
N ALA A 112 -10.66 9.81 -7.48
CA ALA A 112 -11.38 11.05 -7.80
C ALA A 112 -10.94 11.63 -9.15
N LEU A 113 -9.63 11.65 -9.43
CA LEU A 113 -9.10 12.08 -10.72
C LEU A 113 -9.56 11.18 -11.87
N ALA A 114 -9.52 9.86 -11.69
CA ALA A 114 -9.97 8.90 -12.71
C ALA A 114 -11.45 9.08 -13.06
N VAL A 115 -12.30 9.31 -12.06
CA VAL A 115 -13.74 9.55 -12.30
C VAL A 115 -13.98 10.91 -12.97
N LEU A 116 -13.31 11.98 -12.51
CA LEU A 116 -13.48 13.31 -13.10
C LEU A 116 -12.96 13.37 -14.53
N THR A 117 -11.83 12.74 -14.84
CA THR A 117 -11.30 12.65 -16.21
C THR A 117 -12.20 11.85 -17.15
N ALA A 118 -12.91 10.84 -16.63
CA ALA A 118 -13.84 10.03 -17.42
C ALA A 118 -15.16 10.75 -17.77
N GLY A 119 -15.59 11.76 -17.00
CA GLY A 119 -16.82 12.50 -17.30
C GLY A 119 -17.19 13.61 -16.31
N GLY A 120 -16.89 13.41 -15.02
CA GLY A 120 -17.34 14.30 -13.95
C GLY A 120 -16.68 15.69 -13.90
N ALA A 121 -15.62 15.94 -14.69
CA ALA A 121 -14.96 17.26 -14.71
C ALA A 121 -15.85 18.38 -15.26
N THR A 122 -16.92 18.06 -15.98
CA THR A 122 -17.83 19.08 -16.53
C THR A 122 -18.90 19.52 -15.53
N GLY A 123 -19.36 18.63 -14.65
CA GLY A 123 -20.33 18.91 -13.59
C GLY A 123 -19.71 19.62 -12.39
N ARG A 124 -20.32 20.74 -11.96
CA ARG A 124 -19.99 21.36 -10.66
C ARG A 124 -20.27 20.44 -9.46
N PRO A 125 -21.41 19.72 -9.36
CA PRO A 125 -21.67 18.91 -8.18
C PRO A 125 -20.71 17.70 -8.07
N ALA A 126 -20.28 17.11 -9.18
CA ALA A 126 -19.23 16.09 -9.20
C ALA A 126 -17.88 16.61 -8.68
N ARG A 127 -17.47 17.81 -9.09
CA ARG A 127 -16.25 18.46 -8.59
C ARG A 127 -16.32 18.78 -7.09
N GLU A 128 -17.45 19.31 -6.62
CA GLU A 128 -17.66 19.60 -5.20
C GLU A 128 -17.64 18.31 -4.35
N GLU A 129 -18.25 17.22 -4.82
CA GLU A 129 -18.22 15.91 -4.16
C GLU A 129 -16.81 15.31 -4.17
N ALA A 130 -16.06 15.43 -5.27
CA ALA A 130 -14.67 14.99 -5.34
C ALA A 130 -13.78 15.72 -4.33
N VAL A 131 -13.89 17.04 -4.23
CA VAL A 131 -13.16 17.83 -3.22
C VAL A 131 -13.55 17.41 -1.80
N ARG A 132 -14.85 17.18 -1.55
CA ARG A 132 -15.34 16.68 -0.25
C ARG A 132 -14.74 15.32 0.09
N ALA A 133 -14.71 14.40 -0.87
CA ALA A 133 -14.16 13.06 -0.74
C ALA A 133 -12.64 13.08 -0.44
N VAL A 134 -11.88 13.89 -1.18
CA VAL A 134 -10.43 14.05 -1.00
C VAL A 134 -10.09 14.71 0.34
N ARG A 135 -10.85 15.73 0.75
CA ARG A 135 -10.71 16.34 2.09
C ARG A 135 -11.00 15.35 3.20
N ALA A 136 -12.08 14.58 3.08
CA ALA A 136 -12.45 13.56 4.06
C ALA A 136 -11.39 12.45 4.21
N ALA A 137 -10.62 12.17 3.16
CA ALA A 137 -9.50 11.22 3.21
C ALA A 137 -8.25 11.78 3.92
N GLY A 138 -8.14 13.10 4.10
CA GLY A 138 -7.07 13.74 4.87
C GLY A 138 -6.24 14.77 4.10
N PHE A 139 -6.62 15.14 2.88
CA PHE A 139 -6.06 16.32 2.19
C PHE A 139 -6.88 17.57 2.56
N ALA A 140 -6.67 18.08 3.77
CA ALA A 140 -7.48 19.18 4.33
C ALA A 140 -7.46 20.45 3.46
N ASP A 141 -6.33 20.73 2.81
CA ASP A 141 -6.11 21.94 2.02
C ASP A 141 -6.51 21.82 0.54
N CYS A 142 -7.06 20.66 0.13
CA CYS A 142 -7.46 20.45 -1.26
C CYS A 142 -8.58 21.43 -1.66
N THR A 143 -8.35 22.23 -2.70
CA THR A 143 -9.35 23.12 -3.29
C THR A 143 -9.80 22.63 -4.67
N GLU A 144 -10.95 23.12 -5.13
CA GLU A 144 -11.41 22.82 -6.49
C GLU A 144 -10.38 23.26 -7.54
N ASP A 145 -9.77 24.44 -7.37
CA ASP A 145 -8.73 24.95 -8.26
C ASP A 145 -7.48 24.08 -8.31
N GLN A 146 -7.06 23.52 -7.16
CA GLN A 146 -5.92 22.59 -7.12
C GLN A 146 -6.25 21.28 -7.86
N LEU A 147 -7.45 20.74 -7.65
CA LEU A 147 -7.91 19.52 -8.32
C LEU A 147 -8.03 19.71 -9.83
N LEU A 148 -8.58 20.85 -10.26
CA LEU A 148 -8.66 21.24 -11.66
C LEU A 148 -7.28 21.49 -12.28
N GLY A 149 -6.35 22.09 -11.52
CA GLY A 149 -4.96 22.27 -11.96
C GLY A 149 -4.26 20.94 -12.24
N LEU A 150 -4.46 19.95 -11.37
CA LEU A 150 -3.96 18.58 -11.57
C LEU A 150 -4.60 17.91 -12.78
N LEU A 151 -5.93 17.99 -12.92
CA LEU A 151 -6.63 17.47 -14.09
C LEU A 151 -6.11 18.10 -15.39
N ALA A 152 -5.92 19.41 -15.43
CA ALA A 152 -5.38 20.11 -16.58
C ALA A 152 -3.95 19.68 -16.91
N ALA A 153 -3.11 19.43 -15.88
CA ALA A 153 -1.77 18.91 -16.08
C ALA A 153 -1.77 17.49 -16.67
N ILE A 154 -2.64 16.60 -16.16
CA ILE A 154 -2.79 15.23 -16.66
C ILE A 154 -3.24 15.21 -18.12
N VAL A 155 -4.28 16.01 -18.46
CA VAL A 155 -4.77 16.13 -19.84
C VAL A 155 -3.69 16.72 -20.77
N ALA A 156 -2.92 17.70 -20.30
CA ALA A 156 -1.84 18.29 -21.08
C ALA A 156 -0.67 17.31 -21.33
N ASP A 157 -0.36 16.43 -20.38
CA ASP A 157 0.72 15.43 -20.54
C ASP A 157 0.27 14.24 -21.40
N ALA A 158 -1.00 13.84 -21.34
CA ALA A 158 -1.59 12.90 -22.31
C ALA A 158 -1.49 13.41 -23.75
N GLY A 159 -1.68 14.73 -23.95
CA GLY A 159 -1.48 15.38 -25.25
C GLY A 159 -0.02 15.43 -25.75
N ARG A 160 0.97 15.18 -24.88
CA ARG A 160 2.40 15.20 -25.22
C ARG A 160 2.89 13.88 -25.82
N PHE A 161 2.13 12.79 -25.70
CA PHE A 161 2.39 11.50 -26.36
C PHE A 161 1.40 11.22 -27.52
N PRO A 162 1.40 11.99 -28.62
CA PRO A 162 0.61 11.67 -29.80
C PRO A 162 1.32 10.57 -30.62
N GLY A 163 1.30 9.33 -30.12
CA GLY A 163 1.88 8.16 -30.78
C GLY A 163 0.86 7.23 -31.44
N ALA A 164 -0.44 7.47 -31.24
CA ALA A 164 -1.53 6.68 -31.82
C ALA A 164 -2.37 7.48 -32.84
N ALA A 165 -1.88 8.65 -33.27
CA ALA A 165 -2.64 9.61 -34.09
C ALA A 165 -2.49 9.42 -35.62
N ASP A 166 -1.89 8.32 -36.10
CA ASP A 166 -1.88 7.99 -37.54
C ASP A 166 -3.13 7.22 -38.00
N ALA A 167 -4.15 7.12 -37.16
CA ALA A 167 -5.48 6.69 -37.56
C ALA A 167 -6.54 7.57 -36.89
N LEU A 168 -7.41 8.17 -37.71
CA LEU A 168 -8.77 8.70 -37.43
C LEU A 168 -8.94 10.22 -37.63
N GLY A 169 -9.93 10.53 -38.47
CA GLY A 169 -10.27 11.84 -39.00
C GLY A 169 -11.07 12.76 -38.05
N PRO A 170 -11.67 13.85 -38.59
CA PRO A 170 -12.06 15.05 -37.85
C PRO A 170 -13.29 14.94 -36.90
N ASP A 171 -13.74 13.74 -36.56
CA ASP A 171 -14.88 13.51 -35.65
C ASP A 171 -14.45 12.98 -34.25
N SER A 172 -13.15 13.02 -33.93
CA SER A 172 -12.52 12.25 -32.83
C SER A 172 -12.19 13.04 -31.55
N PHE A 173 -12.88 14.14 -31.23
CA PHE A 173 -12.65 14.83 -29.95
C PHE A 173 -13.07 13.98 -28.73
N ALA A 174 -13.93 12.97 -28.93
CA ALA A 174 -14.30 11.98 -27.90
C ALA A 174 -13.28 10.83 -27.77
N ASP A 175 -12.64 10.39 -28.87
CA ASP A 175 -11.66 9.28 -28.88
C ASP A 175 -10.28 9.68 -28.34
N ALA A 176 -9.93 10.97 -28.33
CA ALA A 176 -8.69 11.45 -27.70
C ALA A 176 -8.68 11.25 -26.17
N LEU A 177 -9.85 11.05 -25.55
CA LEU A 177 -10.00 10.78 -24.12
C LEU A 177 -9.68 9.33 -23.73
N ASP A 178 -9.68 8.38 -24.68
CA ASP A 178 -9.28 6.98 -24.45
C ASP A 178 -7.77 6.84 -24.21
N GLY A 179 -6.95 7.78 -24.69
CA GLY A 179 -5.50 7.81 -24.43
C GLY A 179 -5.17 8.07 -22.95
N CYS A 180 -5.95 8.94 -22.29
CA CYS A 180 -5.84 9.19 -20.84
C CYS A 180 -6.07 7.91 -20.03
N GLY A 181 -6.89 6.99 -20.56
CA GLY A 181 -7.20 5.70 -19.93
C GLY A 181 -5.96 4.88 -19.61
N SER A 182 -4.94 4.87 -20.46
CA SER A 182 -3.72 4.07 -20.24
C SER A 182 -2.81 4.62 -19.13
N TRP A 183 -2.61 5.93 -19.06
CA TRP A 183 -1.74 6.55 -18.04
C TRP A 183 -2.42 6.53 -16.67
N LEU A 184 -3.71 6.88 -16.61
CA LEU A 184 -4.51 6.78 -15.39
C LEU A 184 -4.66 5.34 -14.92
N SER A 185 -4.69 4.36 -15.82
CA SER A 185 -4.71 2.93 -15.42
C SER A 185 -3.41 2.51 -14.73
N ILE A 186 -2.26 3.04 -15.15
CA ILE A 186 -0.97 2.77 -14.50
C ILE A 186 -0.95 3.40 -13.10
N GLU A 187 -1.32 4.68 -12.99
CA GLU A 187 -1.41 5.40 -11.72
C GLU A 187 -2.43 4.75 -10.76
N LEU A 188 -3.59 4.32 -11.27
CA LEU A 188 -4.57 3.57 -10.50
C LEU A 188 -4.00 2.25 -9.97
N HIS A 189 -3.25 1.53 -10.79
CA HIS A 189 -2.63 0.28 -10.38
C HIS A 189 -1.57 0.53 -9.30
N GLU A 190 -0.70 1.52 -9.49
CA GLU A 190 0.35 1.90 -8.54
C GLU A 190 -0.22 2.34 -7.18
N ALA A 191 -1.31 3.12 -7.18
CA ALA A 191 -1.94 3.60 -5.96
C ALA A 191 -2.78 2.51 -5.25
N LEU A 192 -3.51 1.68 -6.01
CA LEU A 192 -4.52 0.78 -5.44
C LEU A 192 -4.04 -0.65 -5.19
N GLU A 193 -3.13 -1.19 -5.99
CA GLU A 193 -2.68 -2.59 -5.84
C GLU A 193 -1.97 -2.82 -4.50
N PRO A 194 -0.98 -1.99 -4.08
CA PRO A 194 -0.31 -2.18 -2.80
C PRO A 194 -1.27 -2.01 -1.62
N LEU A 195 -2.27 -1.13 -1.76
CA LEU A 195 -3.28 -0.90 -0.73
C LEU A 195 -4.25 -2.09 -0.61
N SER A 196 -4.60 -2.72 -1.72
CA SER A 196 -5.60 -3.81 -1.77
C SER A 196 -5.22 -5.00 -0.90
N ALA A 197 -3.93 -5.32 -0.79
CA ALA A 197 -3.40 -6.41 0.03
C ALA A 197 -3.57 -6.18 1.54
N HIS A 198 -3.68 -4.91 1.95
CA HIS A 198 -3.79 -4.50 3.36
C HIS A 198 -5.22 -4.11 3.76
N LEU A 199 -6.15 -4.05 2.81
CA LEU A 199 -7.54 -3.68 3.08
C LEU A 199 -8.44 -4.88 3.35
N ALA A 200 -9.28 -4.74 4.38
CA ALA A 200 -10.44 -5.60 4.55
C ALA A 200 -11.40 -5.47 3.34
N PRO A 201 -12.19 -6.51 3.00
CA PRO A 201 -13.15 -6.45 1.88
C PRO A 201 -14.03 -5.20 1.89
N GLN A 202 -14.62 -4.84 3.04
CA GLN A 202 -15.44 -3.64 3.20
C GLN A 202 -14.69 -2.33 2.91
N GLY A 203 -13.39 -2.28 3.20
CA GLY A 203 -12.56 -1.10 2.91
C GLY A 203 -12.41 -0.88 1.41
N ARG A 204 -12.24 -1.96 0.65
CA ARG A 204 -12.16 -1.94 -0.81
C ARG A 204 -13.47 -1.49 -1.43
N GLU A 205 -14.59 -2.05 -0.97
CA GLU A 205 -15.93 -1.64 -1.40
C GLU A 205 -16.19 -0.14 -1.12
N ARG A 206 -15.75 0.36 0.04
CA ARG A 206 -15.92 1.77 0.41
C ARG A 206 -15.17 2.73 -0.50
N ILE A 207 -13.97 2.36 -0.97
CA ILE A 207 -13.21 3.18 -1.94
C ILE A 207 -13.95 3.22 -3.29
N LEU A 208 -14.42 2.07 -3.78
CA LEU A 208 -15.21 2.01 -5.02
C LEU A 208 -16.48 2.87 -4.91
N LEU A 209 -17.25 2.70 -3.82
CA LEU A 209 -18.48 3.44 -3.57
C LEU A 209 -18.24 4.96 -3.41
N GLN A 210 -17.06 5.36 -2.95
CA GLN A 210 -16.69 6.77 -2.90
C GLN A 210 -16.50 7.36 -4.30
N GLY A 211 -15.83 6.65 -5.21
CA GLY A 211 -15.78 7.04 -6.62
C GLY A 211 -17.16 7.06 -7.28
N ALA A 212 -18.00 6.08 -6.95
CA ALA A 212 -19.38 5.99 -7.43
C ALA A 212 -20.24 7.19 -7.00
N ARG A 213 -20.07 7.71 -5.78
CA ARG A 213 -20.76 8.92 -5.32
C ARG A 213 -20.34 10.17 -6.08
N ILE A 214 -19.05 10.28 -6.43
CA ILE A 214 -18.54 11.40 -7.23
C ILE A 214 -19.22 11.40 -8.61
N ALA A 215 -19.26 10.24 -9.28
CA ALA A 215 -19.87 10.09 -10.60
C ALA A 215 -21.40 10.26 -10.59
N LEU A 216 -22.08 9.99 -9.46
CA LEU A 216 -23.54 10.18 -9.36
C LEU A 216 -23.96 11.62 -9.02
N ALA A 217 -23.01 12.48 -8.65
CA ALA A 217 -23.34 13.80 -8.11
C ALA A 217 -23.91 14.75 -9.19
N ASP A 218 -23.57 14.56 -10.46
CA ASP A 218 -24.11 15.33 -11.60
C ASP A 218 -25.15 14.57 -12.42
N GLY A 219 -25.45 13.30 -12.11
CA GLY A 219 -26.50 12.53 -12.77
C GLY A 219 -26.27 11.02 -12.78
N PRO A 220 -26.94 10.27 -13.69
CA PRO A 220 -26.65 8.86 -13.90
C PRO A 220 -25.27 8.67 -14.53
N TYR A 221 -24.64 7.52 -14.28
CA TYR A 221 -23.31 7.20 -14.81
C TYR A 221 -23.21 7.35 -16.34
N LEU A 222 -22.16 8.04 -16.78
CA LEU A 222 -21.72 8.00 -18.17
C LEU A 222 -21.01 6.66 -18.46
N PRO A 223 -20.98 6.20 -19.74
CA PRO A 223 -20.26 4.97 -20.11
C PRO A 223 -18.79 4.98 -19.68
N ALA A 224 -18.09 6.11 -19.91
CA ALA A 224 -16.69 6.27 -19.54
C ALA A 224 -16.46 6.24 -18.02
N GLU A 225 -17.34 6.84 -17.22
CA GLU A 225 -17.26 6.80 -15.75
C GLU A 225 -17.48 5.38 -15.22
N ARG A 226 -18.41 4.64 -15.83
CA ARG A 226 -18.64 3.24 -15.50
C ARG A 226 -17.41 2.39 -15.80
N GLU A 227 -16.75 2.61 -16.93
CA GLU A 227 -15.50 1.92 -17.28
C GLU A 227 -14.37 2.24 -16.30
N ALA A 228 -14.20 3.50 -15.93
CA ALA A 228 -13.23 3.92 -14.91
C ALA A 228 -13.51 3.23 -13.56
N LEU A 229 -14.77 3.18 -13.11
CA LEU A 229 -15.14 2.51 -11.86
C LEU A 229 -14.93 0.98 -11.91
N VAL A 230 -15.15 0.35 -13.07
CA VAL A 230 -14.81 -1.07 -13.28
C VAL A 230 -13.30 -1.28 -13.21
N ALA A 231 -12.49 -0.38 -13.76
CA ALA A 231 -11.02 -0.44 -13.65
C ALA A 231 -10.56 -0.28 -12.19
N VAL A 232 -11.15 0.65 -11.43
CA VAL A 232 -10.93 0.82 -9.99
C VAL A 232 -11.25 -0.48 -9.24
N GLY A 233 -12.40 -1.10 -9.52
CA GLY A 233 -12.80 -2.37 -8.92
C GLY A 233 -11.78 -3.49 -9.16
N ARG A 234 -11.24 -3.58 -10.38
CA ARG A 234 -10.18 -4.55 -10.72
C ARG A 234 -8.88 -4.27 -9.95
N CYS A 235 -8.44 -3.02 -9.86
CA CYS A 235 -7.22 -2.65 -9.12
C CYS A 235 -7.35 -2.90 -7.61
N LEU A 236 -8.57 -2.80 -7.07
CA LEU A 236 -8.90 -3.16 -5.69
C LEU A 236 -9.07 -4.68 -5.49
N SER A 237 -8.86 -5.51 -6.52
CA SER A 237 -9.10 -6.96 -6.47
C SER A 237 -10.53 -7.32 -6.04
N LEU A 238 -11.53 -6.55 -6.47
CA LEU A 238 -12.95 -6.88 -6.31
C LEU A 238 -13.41 -7.78 -7.47
N PRO A 239 -14.20 -8.83 -7.22
CA PRO A 239 -14.82 -9.61 -8.28
C PRO A 239 -15.67 -8.71 -9.20
N ALA A 240 -15.67 -9.00 -10.51
CA ALA A 240 -16.44 -8.20 -11.47
C ALA A 240 -17.94 -8.16 -11.12
N GLY A 241 -18.53 -9.29 -10.71
CA GLY A 241 -19.93 -9.36 -10.30
C GLY A 241 -20.25 -8.53 -9.04
N ASP A 242 -19.32 -8.45 -8.09
CA ASP A 242 -19.48 -7.59 -6.91
C ASP A 242 -19.35 -6.12 -7.28
N THR A 243 -18.41 -5.79 -8.17
CA THR A 243 -18.26 -4.42 -8.71
C THR A 243 -19.54 -3.96 -9.39
N ASP A 244 -20.10 -4.77 -10.31
CA ASP A 244 -21.35 -4.45 -11.00
C ASP A 244 -22.53 -4.31 -10.02
N ARG A 245 -22.61 -5.20 -9.02
CA ARG A 245 -23.65 -5.16 -7.99
C ARG A 245 -23.56 -3.88 -7.15
N LEU A 246 -22.38 -3.53 -6.67
CA LEU A 246 -22.16 -2.32 -5.85
C LEU A 246 -22.49 -1.05 -6.63
N LEU A 247 -22.13 -0.97 -7.91
CA LEU A 247 -22.45 0.17 -8.76
C LEU A 247 -23.96 0.27 -9.03
N ALA A 248 -24.64 -0.86 -9.26
CA ALA A 248 -26.10 -0.88 -9.41
C ALA A 248 -26.84 -0.49 -8.12
N GLU A 249 -26.38 -0.99 -6.97
CA GLU A 249 -26.91 -0.62 -5.65
C GLU A 249 -26.72 0.89 -5.37
N ALA A 250 -25.56 1.45 -5.72
CA ALA A 250 -25.28 2.89 -5.56
C ALA A 250 -26.20 3.76 -6.42
N ALA A 251 -26.44 3.39 -7.69
CA ALA A 251 -27.34 4.12 -8.58
C ALA A 251 -28.82 4.05 -8.16
N GLY A 252 -29.22 2.98 -7.46
CA GLY A 252 -30.59 2.78 -6.98
C GLY A 252 -30.87 3.41 -5.61
N ALA A 253 -29.85 3.84 -4.88
CA ALA A 253 -30.02 4.47 -3.57
C ALA A 253 -30.54 5.91 -3.74
N PRO A 254 -31.66 6.30 -3.10
CA PRO A 254 -32.10 7.69 -3.14
C PRO A 254 -31.08 8.59 -2.43
N SER A 255 -30.64 9.63 -3.13
CA SER A 255 -29.72 10.68 -2.67
C SER A 255 -30.29 11.49 -1.50
#